data_AF-A0A962SYG6-F1
#
_entry.id   AF-A0A962SYG6-F1
#
_cell.length_a   1.000
_cell.length_b   1.000
_cell.length_c   1.000
_cell.angle_alpha   90.00
_cell.angle_beta   90.00
_cell.angle_gamma   90.00
#
_symmetry.space_group_name_H-M   'P 1'
#
loop_
_entity.id
_entity.type
_entity.pdbx_description
1 polymer ?
#
loop_
_entity_poly.entity_id
_entity_poly.type
_entity_poly.pdbx_seq_one_letter_code
_entity_poly.pdbx_strand_id
1 'polypeptide(L)'
;DVRYFYPYYLSGPDALFWRSGWPVTDVQHSVTLLNPFSTDRIGKDIETWGHVYPRHGFINHDHPGRVAVVAAARSASLVADGNVPLRPKLTSAYAHGDWQNLSPEPTAYCTANIADLPTPIDPEGGYAHNIWPRFECPLSEIGIFVAFIPFRYCFTF
;
A
#
# COMPACT_ATOMS: atom_id res chain seq x y z
N ASP A 1 20.56 -14.80 -18.65
CA ASP A 1 20.19 -13.49 -19.21
C ASP A 1 20.11 -12.42 -18.14
N VAL A 2 21.04 -11.46 -18.18
CA VAL A 2 20.98 -10.25 -17.36
C VAL A 2 20.04 -9.28 -18.08
N ARG A 3 18.83 -9.07 -17.55
CA ARG A 3 17.94 -8.01 -18.03
C ARG A 3 18.37 -6.70 -17.40
N TYR A 4 18.99 -5.83 -18.18
CA TYR A 4 19.29 -4.47 -17.75
C TYR A 4 17.97 -3.70 -17.53
N PHE A 5 17.84 -3.11 -16.34
CA PHE A 5 16.78 -2.14 -16.06
C PHE A 5 17.05 -0.90 -16.92
N TYR A 6 16.35 -0.79 -18.05
CA TYR A 6 16.21 0.47 -18.75
C TYR A 6 15.07 1.22 -18.07
N PRO A 7 15.34 2.19 -17.17
CA PRO A 7 14.29 3.12 -16.78
C PRO A 7 13.81 3.73 -18.10
N TYR A 8 12.54 3.55 -18.44
CA TYR A 8 11.97 4.28 -19.56
C TYR A 8 12.27 5.74 -19.29
N TYR A 9 13.12 6.31 -20.14
CA TYR A 9 13.59 7.67 -19.99
C TYR A 9 12.38 8.55 -19.73
N LEU A 10 12.44 9.30 -18.62
CA LEU A 10 11.56 10.42 -18.32
C LEU A 10 11.42 11.26 -19.58
N SER A 11 10.39 10.99 -20.38
CA SER A 11 9.98 11.97 -21.37
C SER A 11 9.52 13.18 -20.55
N GLY A 12 9.85 14.41 -20.95
CA GLY A 12 9.35 15.61 -20.25
C GLY A 12 7.84 15.55 -19.90
N PRO A 13 6.98 15.00 -20.78
CA PRO A 13 5.57 14.75 -20.48
C PRO A 13 5.31 13.73 -19.36
N ASP A 14 6.15 12.73 -19.17
CA ASP A 14 6.02 11.74 -18.10
C ASP A 14 6.16 12.39 -16.71
N ALA A 15 7.00 13.43 -16.61
CA ALA A 15 7.08 14.25 -15.39
C ALA A 15 5.77 14.99 -15.10
N LEU A 16 4.99 15.36 -16.12
CA LEU A 16 3.65 15.89 -15.90
C LEU A 16 2.78 14.79 -15.29
N PHE A 17 2.70 13.61 -15.90
CA PHE A 17 1.86 12.52 -15.41
C PHE A 17 2.25 12.08 -13.98
N TRP A 18 3.52 11.90 -13.64
CA TRP A 18 3.92 11.50 -12.28
C TRP A 18 3.67 12.56 -11.21
N ARG A 19 3.67 13.85 -11.59
CA ARG A 19 3.43 14.97 -10.69
C ARG A 19 1.97 15.42 -10.66
N SER A 20 1.23 15.17 -11.72
CA SER A 20 -0.18 15.47 -11.85
C SER A 20 -0.97 14.32 -11.23
N GLY A 21 -1.64 14.57 -10.11
CA GLY A 21 -2.61 13.63 -9.57
C GLY A 21 -3.94 13.71 -10.34
N TRP A 22 -5.03 13.51 -9.61
CA TRP A 22 -6.38 13.85 -10.06
C TRP A 22 -6.44 15.34 -10.48
N PRO A 23 -7.03 15.68 -11.65
CA PRO A 23 -7.83 14.85 -12.55
C PRO A 23 -7.07 14.34 -13.80
N VAL A 24 -5.76 14.10 -13.73
CA VAL A 24 -4.98 13.71 -14.91
C VAL A 24 -4.70 12.20 -14.94
N THR A 25 -4.17 11.61 -13.86
CA THR A 25 -3.71 10.20 -13.88
C THR A 25 -4.65 9.15 -13.32
N ASP A 26 -5.63 9.53 -12.51
CA ASP A 26 -6.52 8.59 -11.82
C ASP A 26 -7.99 8.99 -11.99
N VAL A 27 -8.37 9.38 -13.22
CA VAL A 27 -9.72 9.88 -13.45
C VAL A 27 -10.82 8.86 -13.19
N GLN A 28 -10.51 7.58 -13.34
CA GLN A 28 -11.46 6.50 -13.07
C GLN A 28 -11.84 6.41 -11.58
N HIS A 29 -11.00 6.95 -10.70
CA HIS A 29 -11.21 6.97 -9.25
C HIS A 29 -11.77 8.32 -8.73
N SER A 30 -12.28 9.19 -9.62
CA SER A 30 -12.92 10.46 -9.23
C SER A 30 -13.97 10.27 -8.15
N VAL A 31 -14.84 9.28 -8.36
CA VAL A 31 -16.06 9.07 -7.56
C VAL A 31 -15.68 8.56 -6.18
N THR A 32 -14.65 7.71 -6.10
CA THR A 32 -14.16 7.18 -4.82
C THR A 32 -13.34 8.23 -4.08
N LEU A 33 -12.64 9.12 -4.78
CA LEU A 33 -11.90 10.24 -4.18
C LEU A 33 -12.83 11.29 -3.53
N LEU A 34 -13.94 11.61 -4.20
CA LEU A 34 -14.90 12.61 -3.70
C LEU A 34 -15.90 12.03 -2.68
N ASN A 35 -15.91 10.71 -2.48
CA ASN A 35 -16.78 10.05 -1.52
C ASN A 35 -16.09 9.94 -0.15
N PRO A 36 -16.57 10.62 0.91
CA PRO A 36 -15.98 10.55 2.24
C PRO A 36 -16.09 9.17 2.90
N PHE A 37 -16.98 8.30 2.40
CA PHE A 37 -17.18 6.93 2.87
C PHE A 37 -16.49 5.88 1.99
N SER A 38 -15.59 6.31 1.09
CA SER A 38 -14.82 5.41 0.26
C SER A 38 -13.88 4.53 1.08
N THR A 39 -13.72 3.28 0.64
CA THR A 39 -12.74 2.33 1.16
C THR A 39 -11.31 2.69 0.78
N ASP A 40 -11.12 3.62 -0.15
CA ASP A 40 -9.80 4.10 -0.58
C ASP A 40 -9.17 5.10 0.40
N ARG A 41 -9.85 5.39 1.52
CA ARG A 41 -9.40 6.30 2.57
C ARG A 41 -8.44 5.59 3.52
N ILE A 42 -7.30 6.22 3.79
CA ILE A 42 -6.32 5.75 4.76
C ILE A 42 -6.39 6.66 5.98
N GLY A 43 -6.63 6.07 7.13
CA GLY A 43 -6.78 6.78 8.39
C GLY A 43 -7.52 5.93 9.41
N LYS A 44 -7.69 6.49 10.60
CA LYS A 44 -8.32 5.83 11.73
C LYS A 44 -9.56 6.59 12.16
N ASP A 45 -10.65 5.88 12.42
CA ASP A 45 -11.94 6.45 12.84
C ASP A 45 -12.40 7.56 11.89
N ILE A 46 -12.60 8.78 12.40
CA ILE A 46 -12.99 9.97 11.61
C ILE A 46 -11.79 10.70 10.99
N GLU A 47 -10.57 10.38 11.41
CA GLU A 47 -9.36 11.04 10.92
C GLU A 47 -8.94 10.45 9.58
N THR A 48 -8.61 11.31 8.63
CA THR A 48 -8.16 10.92 7.30
C THR A 48 -6.74 11.41 7.11
N TRP A 49 -5.81 10.49 6.94
CA TRP A 49 -4.41 10.80 6.70
C TRP A 49 -4.14 10.98 5.20
N GLY A 50 -4.94 10.31 4.38
CA GLY A 50 -4.88 10.47 2.93
C GLY A 50 -5.77 9.46 2.22
N HIS A 51 -5.56 9.36 0.92
CA HIS A 51 -6.29 8.44 0.05
C HIS A 51 -5.31 7.63 -0.79
N VAL A 52 -5.68 6.40 -1.16
CA VAL A 52 -4.92 5.55 -2.09
C VAL A 52 -4.82 6.22 -3.47
N TYR A 53 -5.89 6.87 -3.91
CA TYR A 53 -5.91 7.66 -5.14
C TYR A 53 -5.90 9.16 -4.82
N PRO A 54 -5.27 10.00 -5.65
CA PRO A 54 -4.39 9.64 -6.77
C PRO A 54 -3.09 8.97 -6.29
N ARG A 55 -2.52 8.06 -7.08
CA ARG A 55 -1.32 7.27 -6.71
C ARG A 55 -0.01 8.04 -6.92
N HIS A 56 -0.06 9.37 -6.81
CA HIS A 56 1.13 10.22 -6.91
C HIS A 56 1.91 10.23 -5.59
N GLY A 57 3.22 10.51 -5.67
CA GLY A 57 4.10 10.50 -4.51
C GLY A 57 3.98 11.70 -3.57
N PHE A 58 3.16 12.70 -3.90
CA PHE A 58 3.02 13.89 -3.04
C PHE A 58 1.90 13.67 -2.02
N ILE A 59 2.24 13.85 -0.75
CA ILE A 59 1.32 13.81 0.37
C ILE A 59 1.73 14.95 1.29
N ASN A 60 0.77 15.81 1.65
CA ASN A 60 1.01 16.88 2.61
C ASN A 60 0.26 16.56 3.89
N HIS A 61 1.00 16.33 4.98
CA HIS A 61 0.46 16.07 6.31
C HIS A 61 1.45 16.65 7.32
N ASP A 62 0.94 17.16 8.44
CA ASP A 62 1.76 17.64 9.57
C ASP A 62 2.57 16.53 10.25
N HIS A 63 2.16 15.27 10.12
CA HIS A 63 2.77 14.14 10.81
C HIS A 63 3.51 13.21 9.83
N PRO A 64 4.86 13.14 9.88
CA PRO A 64 5.65 12.38 8.91
C PRO A 64 5.37 10.87 8.92
N GLY A 65 5.13 10.26 10.09
CA GLY A 65 4.76 8.84 10.18
C GLY A 65 3.45 8.48 9.46
N ARG A 66 2.48 9.40 9.40
CA ARG A 66 1.22 9.20 8.66
C ARG A 66 1.42 9.33 7.17
N VAL A 67 2.30 10.24 6.75
CA VAL A 67 2.74 10.36 5.35
C VAL A 67 3.37 9.05 4.87
N ALA A 68 4.26 8.48 5.67
CA ALA A 68 4.95 7.23 5.34
C ALA A 68 3.96 6.07 5.15
N VAL A 69 2.98 5.94 6.04
CA VAL A 69 1.89 4.96 5.94
C VAL A 69 1.11 5.12 4.64
N VAL A 70 0.67 6.33 4.31
CA VAL A 70 -0.08 6.60 3.07
C VAL A 70 0.77 6.30 1.84
N ALA A 71 2.05 6.68 1.85
CA ALA A 71 2.98 6.39 0.75
C ALA A 71 3.18 4.88 0.56
N ALA A 72 3.37 4.13 1.65
CA ALA A 72 3.51 2.68 1.61
C ALA A 72 2.26 2.00 1.05
N ALA A 73 1.06 2.39 1.50
CA ALA A 73 -0.20 1.84 1.01
C ALA A 73 -0.42 2.12 -0.49
N ARG A 74 -0.09 3.32 -0.97
CA ARG A 74 -0.11 3.66 -2.41
C ARG A 74 0.87 2.81 -3.22
N SER A 75 2.07 2.60 -2.70
CA SER A 75 3.08 1.77 -3.38
C SER A 75 2.62 0.32 -3.49
N ALA A 76 2.02 -0.23 -2.42
CA ALA A 76 1.48 -1.59 -2.42
C ALA A 76 0.30 -1.73 -3.38
N SER A 77 -0.65 -0.77 -3.38
CA SER A 77 -1.78 -0.82 -4.32
C SER A 77 -1.33 -0.75 -5.79
N LEU A 78 -0.29 0.03 -6.08
CA LEU A 78 0.31 0.11 -7.41
C LEU A 78 0.96 -1.21 -7.86
N VAL A 79 1.66 -1.89 -6.94
CA VAL A 79 2.30 -3.20 -7.20
C VAL A 79 1.27 -4.33 -7.32
N ALA A 80 0.17 -4.23 -6.59
CA ALA A 80 -0.89 -5.23 -6.60
C ALA A 80 -1.80 -5.13 -7.83
N ASP A 81 -1.98 -3.92 -8.38
CA ASP A 81 -2.85 -3.68 -9.52
C ASP A 81 -2.25 -4.23 -10.84
N GLY A 82 -2.79 -5.37 -11.27
CA GLY A 82 -2.44 -6.07 -12.50
C GLY A 82 -2.72 -5.28 -13.79
N ASN A 83 -3.55 -4.24 -13.75
CA ASN A 83 -3.99 -3.50 -14.94
C ASN A 83 -3.18 -2.23 -15.20
N VAL A 84 -2.37 -1.75 -14.24
CA VAL A 84 -1.58 -0.52 -14.45
C VAL A 84 -0.57 -0.71 -15.59
N PRO A 85 -0.49 0.22 -16.56
CA PRO A 85 0.44 0.15 -17.68
C PRO A 85 1.87 0.61 -17.31
N LEU A 86 2.45 0.08 -16.22
CA LEU A 86 3.85 0.37 -15.84
C LEU A 86 4.83 -0.55 -16.59
N ARG A 87 6.02 -0.04 -16.92
CA ARG A 87 7.11 -0.84 -17.50
C ARG A 87 8.49 -0.39 -16.97
N PRO A 88 9.36 -1.30 -16.49
CA PRO A 88 9.10 -2.71 -16.21
C PRO A 88 8.15 -2.88 -15.01
N LYS A 89 7.24 -3.85 -15.10
CA LYS A 89 6.25 -4.13 -14.05
C LYS A 89 6.73 -5.29 -13.18
N LEU A 90 7.03 -5.01 -11.93
CA LEU A 90 7.13 -6.01 -10.87
C LEU A 90 5.78 -6.05 -10.18
N THR A 91 4.81 -6.76 -10.78
CA THR A 91 3.52 -7.02 -10.11
C THR A 91 3.66 -8.18 -9.17
N SER A 92 3.07 -8.01 -7.99
CA SER A 92 2.91 -9.08 -7.03
C SER A 92 1.48 -9.04 -6.54
N ALA A 93 0.68 -10.05 -6.89
CA ALA A 93 -0.66 -10.23 -6.31
C ALA A 93 -0.61 -10.34 -4.77
N TYR A 94 0.58 -10.59 -4.23
CA TYR A 94 0.92 -10.66 -2.82
C TYR A 94 1.07 -9.27 -2.15
N ALA A 95 0.87 -8.16 -2.86
CA ALA A 95 0.85 -6.81 -2.28
C ALA A 95 -0.53 -6.46 -1.64
N HIS A 96 -1.25 -7.48 -1.17
CA HIS A 96 -2.46 -7.37 -0.37
C HIS A 96 -2.29 -8.23 0.89
N GLY A 97 -2.51 -7.66 2.07
CA GLY A 97 -2.41 -8.40 3.32
C GLY A 97 -2.27 -7.55 4.56
N ASP A 98 -1.72 -8.17 5.61
CA ASP A 98 -1.54 -7.56 6.92
C ASP A 98 -0.24 -6.74 6.96
N TRP A 99 -0.19 -5.71 7.79
CA TRP A 99 0.89 -4.75 7.89
C TRP A 99 1.64 -4.86 9.22
N GLN A 100 2.93 -4.60 9.16
CA GLN A 100 3.82 -4.51 10.32
C GLN A 100 4.73 -3.30 10.19
N ASN A 101 4.96 -2.59 11.30
CA ASN A 101 5.96 -1.53 11.33
C ASN A 101 7.37 -2.08 11.57
N LEU A 102 8.33 -1.65 10.77
CA LEU A 102 9.76 -2.00 10.93
C LEU A 102 10.57 -0.85 11.56
N SER A 103 10.04 0.37 11.55
CA SER A 103 10.73 1.57 12.04
C SER A 103 9.72 2.68 12.41
N PRO A 104 9.95 3.49 13.47
CA PRO A 104 11.20 3.56 14.24
C PRO A 104 11.26 2.60 15.43
N GLU A 105 10.13 2.23 16.03
CA GLU A 105 10.10 1.31 17.18
C GLU A 105 9.55 -0.07 16.78
N PRO A 106 10.23 -1.17 17.15
CA PRO A 106 9.75 -2.51 16.85
C PRO A 106 8.47 -2.81 17.62
N THR A 107 7.46 -3.32 16.93
CA THR A 107 6.20 -3.76 17.54
C THR A 107 6.11 -5.28 17.57
N ALA A 108 5.64 -5.84 18.69
CA ALA A 108 5.40 -7.28 18.84
C ALA A 108 4.08 -7.77 18.19
N TYR A 109 3.35 -6.90 17.49
CA TYR A 109 2.06 -7.22 16.87
C TYR A 109 2.00 -6.77 15.41
N CYS A 110 1.05 -7.36 14.67
CA CYS A 110 0.74 -7.06 13.28
C CYS A 110 -0.74 -6.69 13.14
N THR A 111 -1.11 -5.86 12.16
CA THR A 111 -2.49 -5.39 11.96
C THR A 111 -2.92 -5.46 10.51
N ALA A 112 -4.18 -5.77 10.22
CA ALA A 112 -4.70 -5.82 8.85
C ALA A 112 -4.77 -4.42 8.20
N ASN A 113 -5.02 -3.38 9.01
CA ASN A 113 -5.11 -2.01 8.53
C ASN A 113 -3.83 -1.26 8.90
N ILE A 114 -3.14 -0.75 7.88
CA ILE A 114 -1.90 0.03 8.05
C ILE A 114 -2.09 1.27 8.93
N ALA A 115 -3.31 1.83 9.01
CA ALA A 115 -3.62 2.98 9.85
C ALA A 115 -3.78 2.66 11.35
N ASP A 116 -3.86 1.38 11.72
CA ASP A 116 -3.86 0.96 13.11
C ASP A 116 -2.45 0.76 13.67
N LEU A 117 -1.42 0.89 12.82
CA LEU A 117 -0.03 0.87 13.27
C LEU A 117 0.30 2.15 14.05
N PRO A 118 1.18 2.06 15.06
CA PRO A 118 1.70 3.24 15.72
C PRO A 118 2.52 4.04 14.71
N THR A 119 2.42 5.36 14.79
CA THR A 119 3.16 6.30 13.94
C THR A 119 4.05 7.18 14.82
N PRO A 120 5.13 6.65 15.43
CA PRO A 120 6.05 7.50 16.20
C PRO A 120 6.76 8.50 15.28
N ILE A 121 7.21 9.63 15.83
CA ILE A 121 8.04 10.58 15.07
C ILE A 121 9.50 10.17 15.24
N ASP A 122 10.14 9.80 14.14
CA ASP A 122 11.58 9.50 14.13
C ASP A 122 12.38 10.81 13.96
N PRO A 123 13.32 11.13 14.88
CA PRO A 123 14.23 12.27 14.68
C PRO A 123 15.07 12.18 13.40
N GLU A 124 15.34 10.98 12.88
CA GLU A 124 16.08 10.76 11.63
C GLU A 124 15.16 10.70 10.39
N GLY A 125 13.84 10.69 10.59
CA GLY A 125 12.85 10.63 9.52
C GLY A 125 12.77 9.28 8.80
N GLY A 126 13.27 8.21 9.41
CA GLY A 126 13.17 6.85 8.92
C GLY A 126 11.80 6.24 9.18
N TYR A 127 11.19 5.69 8.13
CA TYR A 127 9.93 4.94 8.23
C TYR A 127 9.97 3.74 7.31
N ALA A 128 9.59 2.59 7.82
CA ALA A 128 9.55 1.35 7.05
C ALA A 128 8.37 0.49 7.48
N HIS A 129 7.60 0.05 6.50
CA HIS A 129 6.44 -0.83 6.71
C HIS A 129 6.61 -2.09 5.88
N ASN A 130 6.32 -3.24 6.48
CA ASN A 130 6.27 -4.51 5.78
C ASN A 130 4.82 -4.93 5.53
N ILE A 131 4.55 -5.50 4.36
CA ILE A 131 3.26 -6.09 4.02
C ILE A 131 3.41 -7.61 3.93
N TRP A 132 2.59 -8.31 4.70
CA TRP A 132 2.55 -9.75 4.77
C TRP A 132 1.42 -10.28 3.91
N PRO A 133 1.72 -10.91 2.76
CA PRO A 133 0.68 -11.53 1.96
C PRO A 133 -0.03 -12.63 2.72
N ARG A 134 -1.33 -12.71 2.51
CA ARG A 134 -2.10 -13.87 2.91
C ARG A 134 -1.85 -15.01 1.92
N PHE A 135 -1.12 -16.02 2.35
CA PHE A 135 -1.03 -17.28 1.62
C PHE A 135 -2.17 -18.18 2.03
N GLU A 136 -2.97 -18.60 1.06
CA GLU A 136 -3.99 -19.62 1.26
C GLU A 136 -3.43 -20.95 0.74
N CYS A 137 -3.41 -21.96 1.61
CA CYS A 137 -3.12 -23.31 1.14
C CYS A 137 -4.28 -23.74 0.23
N PRO A 138 -4.01 -24.28 -0.97
CA PRO A 138 -5.07 -24.86 -1.78
C PRO A 138 -5.70 -25.98 -0.94
N LEU A 139 -6.98 -25.82 -0.62
CA LEU A 139 -7.73 -26.92 -0.02
C LEU A 139 -7.76 -28.05 -1.04
N SER A 140 -7.65 -29.29 -0.55
CA SER A 140 -7.86 -30.48 -1.37
C SER A 140 -9.18 -30.33 -2.15
N GLU A 141 -9.12 -30.46 -3.47
CA GLU A 141 -10.32 -30.50 -4.33
C GLU A 141 -11.19 -31.75 -4.03
N ILE A 142 -10.62 -32.71 -3.31
CA ILE A 142 -11.30 -33.92 -2.85
C ILE A 142 -11.86 -33.63 -1.46
N GLY A 143 -13.19 -33.50 -1.37
CA GLY A 143 -13.93 -33.36 -0.12
C GLY A 143 -14.95 -32.22 -0.14
N ILE A 144 -15.68 -32.06 0.97
CA ILE A 144 -16.58 -30.92 1.21
C ILE A 144 -15.92 -30.04 2.26
N PHE A 145 -15.80 -28.75 1.97
CA PHE A 145 -15.32 -27.76 2.92
C PHE A 145 -16.33 -27.60 4.07
N VAL A 146 -15.96 -28.05 5.27
CA VAL A 146 -16.83 -27.95 6.47
C VAL A 146 -16.52 -26.69 7.28
N ALA A 147 -15.24 -26.39 7.52
CA ALA A 147 -14.80 -25.19 8.25
C ALA A 147 -13.35 -24.84 7.94
N PHE A 148 -13.00 -23.55 8.04
CA PHE A 148 -11.63 -23.04 8.00
C PHE A 148 -11.34 -22.31 9.30
N ILE A 149 -10.23 -22.65 9.94
CA ILE A 149 -9.71 -21.88 11.08
C ILE A 149 -8.58 -21.01 10.54
N PRO A 150 -8.78 -19.69 10.38
CA PRO A 150 -7.68 -18.81 10.00
C PRO A 150 -6.65 -18.78 11.12
N PHE A 151 -5.44 -19.27 10.86
CA PHE A 151 -4.32 -19.11 11.78
C PHE A 151 -3.55 -17.84 11.40
N ARG A 152 -3.48 -16.89 12.33
CA ARG A 152 -2.64 -15.69 12.19
C ARG A 152 -1.42 -15.87 13.10
N TYR A 153 -0.22 -15.81 12.51
CA TYR A 153 1.03 -15.87 13.26
C TYR A 153 1.72 -14.51 13.11
N CYS A 154 1.72 -13.69 14.17
CA CYS A 154 2.64 -12.56 14.24
C CYS A 154 3.92 -13.04 14.95
N PHE A 155 5.10 -12.74 14.39
CA PHE A 155 6.37 -13.01 15.06
C PHE A 155 6.49 -12.08 16.29
N THR A 156 6.46 -12.65 17.48
CA THR A 156 6.88 -11.96 18.71
C THR A 156 8.37 -12.23 18.90
N PHE A 157 9.21 -11.21 18.77
CA PHE A 157 10.63 -11.27 19.12
C PHE A 157 10.83 -10.88 20.59
#